data_AF-A0AAV0MMW1-F1
#
_entry.id   AF-A0AAV0MMW1-F1
#
_cell.length_a   1.000
_cell.length_b   1.000
_cell.length_c   1.000
_cell.angle_alpha   90.00
_cell.angle_beta   90.00
_cell.angle_gamma   90.00
#
_symmetry.space_group_name_H-M   'P 1'
#
loop_
_entity.id
_entity.type
_entity.pdbx_description
1 polymer ?
#
loop_
_entity_poly.entity_id
_entity_poly.type
_entity_poly.pdbx_seq_one_letter_code
_entity_poly.pdbx_strand_id
1 'polypeptide(L)' 'MLVFIGCGSALINRVQPLGTVGMAMAWGFVLMAAIYAVGHISGAHFNPAVTVALAAIRRFRWKEVSNY' A
#
# COMPACT_ATOMS: atom_id res chain seq x y z
N MET A 1 -8.25 -3.63 0.52
CA MET A 1 -8.44 -2.30 1.15
C MET A 1 -7.74 -1.18 0.40
N LEU A 2 -6.42 -1.24 0.20
CA LEU A 2 -5.64 -0.20 -0.47
C LEU A 2 -6.20 0.19 -1.85
N VAL A 3 -6.38 -0.77 -2.77
CA VAL A 3 -6.90 -0.51 -4.13
C VAL A 3 -8.33 0.00 -4.09
N PHE A 4 -9.18 -0.57 -3.24
CA PHE A 4 -10.58 -0.17 -3.13
C PHE A 4 -10.72 1.29 -2.69
N ILE A 5 -10.04 1.69 -1.60
CA ILE A 5 -10.09 3.06 -1.08
C ILE A 5 -9.32 4.03 -2.00
N GLY A 6 -8.16 3.61 -2.52
CA GLY A 6 -7.34 4.41 -3.42
C GLY A 6 -8.05 4.74 -4.73
N CYS A 7 -8.56 3.74 -5.45
CA CYS A 7 -9.35 3.95 -6.68
C CYS A 7 -10.69 4.65 -6.38
N GLY A 8 -11.33 4.34 -5.25
CA GLY A 8 -12.54 5.03 -4.79
C GLY A 8 -12.31 6.53 -4.60
N SER A 9 -11.16 6.95 -4.05
CA SER A 9 -10.83 8.37 -3.88
C SER A 9 -10.70 9.10 -5.23
N ALA A 10 -10.18 8.44 -6.27
CA ALA A 10 -10.06 9.03 -7.60
C ALA A 10 -11.43 9.19 -8.28
N LEU A 11 -12.35 8.26 -8.04
CA LEU A 11 -13.74 8.36 -8.51
C LEU A 11 -14.48 9.48 -7.76
N ILE A 12 -14.38 9.53 -6.43
CA ILE A 12 -15.03 10.57 -5.62
C ILE A 12 -14.52 11.96 -6.00
N ASN A 13 -13.23 12.11 -6.32
CA ASN A 13 -12.67 13.37 -6.78
C ASN A 13 -13.33 13.91 -8.08
N ARG A 14 -14.06 13.08 -8.83
CA ARG A 14 -14.85 13.50 -10.00
C ARG A 14 -16.22 14.09 -9.64
N VAL A 15 -16.76 13.72 -8.49
CA VAL A 15 -18.10 14.15 -8.01
C VAL A 15 -17.98 15.26 -6.97
N GLN A 16 -16.96 15.17 -6.11
CA GLN A 16 -16.60 16.18 -5.11
C GLN A 16 -15.08 16.36 -5.11
N PRO A 17 -14.57 17.57 -5.41
CA PRO A 17 -13.13 17.78 -5.51
C PRO A 17 -12.45 17.59 -4.15
N LEU A 18 -11.70 16.49 -4.04
CA LEU A 18 -10.81 16.19 -2.92
C LEU A 18 -9.45 16.89 -3.09
N GLY A 19 -9.07 17.14 -4.35
CA GLY A 19 -7.75 17.64 -4.71
C GLY A 19 -6.64 16.61 -4.47
N THR A 20 -5.42 16.98 -4.88
CA THR A 20 -4.24 16.11 -4.75
C THR A 20 -3.97 15.73 -3.30
N VAL A 21 -4.18 16.66 -2.36
CA VAL A 21 -3.95 16.45 -0.92
C VAL A 21 -4.96 15.45 -0.34
N GLY A 22 -6.26 15.59 -0.65
CA GLY A 22 -7.28 14.67 -0.14
C GLY A 22 -7.09 13.25 -0.65
N MET A 23 -6.75 13.09 -1.93
CA MET A 23 -6.41 11.78 -2.49
C MET A 23 -5.14 11.20 -1.84
N ALA A 24 -4.08 12.01 -1.68
CA ALA A 24 -2.85 11.56 -1.03
C ALA A 24 -3.09 11.09 0.42
N MET A 25 -3.93 11.81 1.19
CA MET A 25 -4.33 11.40 2.54
C MET A 25 -5.12 10.09 2.54
N ALA A 26 -6.05 9.89 1.61
CA ALA A 26 -6.81 8.63 1.51
C ALA A 26 -5.89 7.42 1.26
N TRP A 27 -4.92 7.55 0.35
CA TRP A 27 -3.90 6.53 0.08
C TRP A 27 -2.99 6.29 1.30
N GLY A 28 -2.55 7.34 1.97
CA GLY A 28 -1.69 7.25 3.15
C GLY A 28 -2.38 6.55 4.32
N PHE A 29 -3.61 6.97 4.67
CA PHE A 29 -4.33 6.40 5.81
C PHE A 29 -4.74 4.95 5.60
N VAL A 30 -5.17 4.56 4.38
CA VAL A 30 -5.50 3.16 4.13
C VAL A 30 -4.24 2.28 4.15
N LEU A 31 -3.10 2.76 3.66
CA LEU A 31 -1.84 2.03 3.75
C LEU A 31 -1.41 1.86 5.22
N MET A 32 -1.49 2.93 6.02
CA MET A 32 -1.20 2.87 7.45
C MET A 32 -2.10 1.87 8.18
N ALA A 33 -3.41 1.92 7.95
CA ALA A 33 -4.37 0.99 8.54
C ALA A 33 -4.08 -0.46 8.13
N ALA A 34 -3.75 -0.69 6.85
CA ALA A 34 -3.41 -2.02 6.36
C ALA A 34 -2.11 -2.55 6.98
N ILE A 35 -1.08 -1.71 7.12
CA ILE A 35 0.18 -2.08 7.79
C ILE A 35 -0.07 -2.41 9.26
N TYR A 36 -0.88 -1.60 9.97
CA TYR A 36 -1.18 -1.86 11.38
C TYR A 36 -1.97 -3.17 11.56
N ALA A 37 -2.92 -3.44 10.66
CA ALA A 37 -3.78 -4.61 10.74
C ALA A 37 -3.05 -5.93 10.41
N VAL A 38 -2.21 -5.98 9.37
CA VAL A 38 -1.60 -7.24 8.90
C VAL A 38 -0.07 -7.24 8.80
N GLY A 39 0.59 -6.14 9.18
CA GLY A 39 2.05 -6.01 9.12
C GLY A 39 2.78 -7.01 10.01
N HIS A 40 2.20 -7.41 11.13
CA HIS A 40 2.79 -8.44 12.01
C HIS A 40 2.66 -9.87 11.45
N ILE A 41 1.78 -10.11 10.47
CA ILE A 41 1.57 -11.41 9.85
C ILE A 41 2.41 -11.55 8.58
N SER A 42 2.32 -10.57 7.67
CA SER A 42 2.93 -10.65 6.33
C SER A 42 4.00 -9.59 6.08
N GLY A 43 4.46 -8.84 7.08
CA GLY A 43 5.37 -7.71 6.84
C GLY A 43 4.76 -6.57 5.99
N ALA A 44 3.49 -6.70 5.58
CA ALA A 44 2.72 -5.69 4.85
C ALA A 44 3.47 -5.05 3.66
N HIS A 45 4.12 -5.86 2.82
CA HIS A 45 4.85 -5.30 1.67
C HIS A 45 3.92 -4.57 0.70
N PHE A 46 2.74 -5.16 0.39
CA PHE A 46 1.67 -4.65 -0.50
C PHE A 46 2.09 -4.17 -1.90
N ASN A 47 3.38 -4.16 -2.18
CA ASN A 47 4.00 -3.56 -3.34
C ASN A 47 5.24 -4.40 -3.70
N PRO A 48 5.28 -4.97 -4.91
CA PRO A 48 6.44 -5.73 -5.38
C PRO A 48 7.76 -4.97 -5.29
N ALA A 49 7.75 -3.64 -5.51
CA ALA A 49 8.94 -2.81 -5.39
C ALA A 49 9.48 -2.77 -3.95
N VAL A 50 8.59 -2.77 -2.95
CA VAL A 50 8.95 -2.80 -1.53
C VAL A 50 9.51 -4.18 -1.17
N THR A 51 8.90 -5.26 -1.66
CA THR A 51 9.39 -6.63 -1.48
C THR A 51 10.80 -6.81 -2.06
N VAL A 52 11.03 -6.33 -3.29
CA VAL A 52 12.35 -6.37 -3.94
C VAL A 52 13.37 -5.51 -3.18
N ALA A 53 12.98 -4.31 -2.73
CA ALA A 53 13.87 -3.46 -1.94
C ALA A 53 14.29 -4.13 -0.62
N LEU A 54 13.35 -4.78 0.08
CA LEU A 54 13.63 -5.54 1.31
C LEU A 54 14.53 -6.75 1.06
N ALA A 55 14.37 -7.43 -0.07
CA ALA A 55 15.25 -8.51 -0.49
C ALA A 55 16.66 -8.00 -0.84
N ALA A 56 16.78 -6.83 -1.49
CA ALA A 56 18.05 -6.19 -1.82
C ALA A 56 18.87 -5.83 -0.58
N ILE A 57 18.22 -5.37 0.49
CA ILE A 57 18.88 -5.06 1.77
C ILE A 57 19.01 -6.28 2.69
N ARG A 58 18.80 -7.50 2.19
CA ARG A 58 18.88 -8.79 2.92
C ARG A 58 17.94 -8.90 4.13
N ARG A 59 16.86 -8.13 4.15
CA ARG A 59 15.80 -8.23 5.17
C ARG A 59 14.67 -9.18 4.78
N PHE A 60 14.69 -9.69 3.54
CA PHE A 60 13.73 -10.67 3.04
C PHE A 60 14.42 -11.70 2.14
N ARG A 61 13.97 -12.96 2.16
CA ARG A 61 14.61 -14.03 1.38
C ARG A 61 14.21 -13.91 -0.08
N TRP A 62 15.19 -13.88 -0.99
CA TRP A 62 14.96 -13.81 -2.43
C TRP A 62 14.06 -14.92 -2.99
N LYS A 63 14.10 -16.13 -2.40
CA LYS A 63 13.22 -17.24 -2.81
C LYS A 63 11.74 -17.00 -2.52
N GLU A 64 11.42 -16.09 -1.60
CA GLU A 64 10.05 -15.79 -1.19
C GLU A 64 9.48 -14.56 -1.91
N VAL A 65 10.31 -13.83 -2.65
CA VAL A 65 9.90 -12.63 -3.43
C VAL A 65 8.87 -12.99 -4.49
N SER A 66 9.01 -14.16 -5.13
CA SER A 66 8.07 -14.62 -6.16
C SER A 66 6.70 -15.05 -5.61
N ASN A 67 6.62 -15.35 -4.31
CA ASN A 67 5.39 -15.82 -3.66
C ASN A 67 4.68 -14.69 -2.87
N TYR A 68 5.18 -13.45 -2.97
CA TYR A 68 4.62 -12.24 -2.36
C TYR A 68 3.84 -11.41 -3.37
#